data_AF-A0A1I5NA22-F1
#
_entry.id   AF-A0A1I5NA22-F1
#
_cell.length_a   1.000
_cell.length_b   1.000
_cell.length_c   1.000
_cell.angle_alpha   90.00
_cell.angle_beta   90.00
_cell.angle_gamma   90.00
#
_symmetry.space_group_name_H-M   'P 1'
#
loop_
_entity.id
_entity.type
_entity.pdbx_description
1 polymer ?
#
loop_
_entity_poly.entity_id
_entity_poly.type
_entity_poly.pdbx_seq_one_letter_code
_entity_poly.pdbx_strand_id
1 'polypeptide(L)'
;MSVRVRDNNNIPKLIKALRELQSMKIEVGVFGEDDSHMLMIARVHEFGMDIKPKQSQYLTIPAHPKAHGKSAGEFKDLFFIETDDGSKLLAREKGKDEIEVYFVLVKSVSIPERSYVRSTYDEKERELSTNMEKVIQGVVDFKITPQQAYDRIGAWLVSAIQEKIRSIQSPPNANTTTEAKGSSNPLVDTGRLLQSITWKVVRE
;
A
#
# COMPACT_ATOMS: atom_id res chain seq x y z
N MET A 1 -59.34 13.54 38.14
CA MET A 1 -58.18 14.35 37.71
C MET A 1 -57.40 13.55 36.69
N SER A 2 -57.25 14.05 35.46
CA SER A 2 -56.44 13.39 34.43
C SER A 2 -54.97 13.79 34.62
N VAL A 3 -54.13 12.87 35.08
CA VAL A 3 -52.68 13.08 35.14
C VAL A 3 -52.14 13.03 33.71
N ARG A 4 -51.61 14.15 33.21
CA ARG A 4 -50.84 14.19 31.96
C ARG A 4 -49.37 13.96 32.30
N VAL A 5 -48.89 12.74 32.07
CA VAL A 5 -47.46 12.42 32.13
C VAL A 5 -46.82 12.93 30.84
N ARG A 6 -45.87 13.86 30.95
CA ARG A 6 -44.99 14.25 29.84
C ARG A 6 -43.68 13.49 30.01
N ASP A 7 -43.40 12.58 29.10
CA ASP A 7 -42.14 11.85 29.06
C ASP A 7 -41.10 12.73 28.35
N ASN A 8 -40.01 13.06 29.05
CA ASN A 8 -38.94 13.94 28.57
C ASN A 8 -37.66 13.12 28.44
N ASN A 9 -37.68 12.14 27.54
CA ASN A 9 -36.57 11.21 27.34
C ASN A 9 -35.79 11.53 26.04
N ASN A 10 -34.51 11.18 26.01
CA ASN A 10 -33.66 11.31 24.82
C ASN A 10 -33.67 10.04 23.94
N ILE A 11 -34.58 9.10 24.20
CA ILE A 11 -34.68 7.82 23.48
C ILE A 11 -34.90 8.04 21.97
N PRO A 12 -35.76 8.99 21.52
CA PRO A 12 -35.90 9.29 20.09
C PRO A 12 -34.61 9.74 19.42
N LYS A 13 -33.80 10.55 20.13
CA LYS A 13 -32.50 11.02 19.63
C LYS A 13 -31.49 9.87 19.55
N LEU A 14 -31.48 9.00 20.57
CA LEU A 14 -30.62 7.83 20.59
C LEU A 14 -30.97 6.87 19.45
N ILE A 15 -32.25 6.56 19.25
CA ILE A 15 -32.71 5.70 18.16
C ILE A 15 -32.29 6.28 16.80
N LYS A 16 -32.41 7.60 16.62
CA LYS A 16 -31.95 8.27 15.39
C LYS A 16 -30.44 8.10 15.19
N ALA A 17 -29.64 8.35 16.23
CA ALA A 17 -28.20 8.19 16.17
C ALA A 17 -27.76 6.74 15.88
N LEU A 18 -28.43 5.76 16.49
CA LEU A 18 -28.17 4.34 16.24
C LEU A 18 -28.55 3.92 14.82
N ARG A 19 -29.66 4.44 14.26
CA ARG A 19 -30.03 4.20 12.86
C ARG A 19 -29.02 4.82 11.90
N GLU A 20 -28.56 6.03 12.19
CA GLU A 20 -27.50 6.68 11.41
C GLU A 20 -26.21 5.87 11.47
N LEU A 21 -25.81 5.37 12.65
CA LEU A 21 -24.66 4.48 12.79
C LEU A 21 -24.82 3.21 11.94
N GLN A 22 -25.96 2.53 12.04
CA GLN A 22 -26.20 1.30 11.28
C GLN A 22 -26.16 1.51 9.76
N SER A 23 -26.56 2.68 9.27
CA SER A 23 -26.57 3.02 7.84
C SER A 23 -25.21 3.39 7.26
N MET A 24 -24.13 3.38 8.06
CA MET A 24 -22.83 3.92 7.66
C MET A 24 -21.75 2.83 7.68
N LYS A 25 -20.86 2.88 6.68
CA LYS A 25 -19.70 2.00 6.54
C LYS A 25 -18.43 2.81 6.32
N ILE A 26 -17.29 2.25 6.73
CA ILE A 26 -15.97 2.80 6.43
C ILE A 26 -15.32 1.94 5.38
N GLU A 27 -14.87 2.59 4.32
CA GLU A 27 -13.92 2.02 3.37
C GLU A 27 -12.55 2.63 3.66
N VAL A 28 -11.52 1.81 3.83
CA VAL A 28 -10.14 2.25 4.08
C VAL A 28 -9.21 1.64 3.06
N GLY A 29 -8.34 2.44 2.48
CA GLY A 29 -7.34 1.96 1.55
C GLY A 29 -6.88 3.05 0.58
N VAL A 30 -6.39 2.59 -0.57
CA VAL A 30 -6.00 3.46 -1.68
C VAL A 30 -7.18 3.53 -2.63
N PHE A 31 -7.69 4.73 -2.90
CA PHE A 31 -8.76 4.95 -3.87
C PHE A 31 -8.15 5.49 -5.16
N GLY A 32 -8.43 4.86 -6.29
CA GLY A 32 -7.86 5.25 -7.59
C GLY A 32 -8.69 6.21 -8.39
N GLU A 33 -9.46 7.07 -7.73
CA GLU A 33 -10.23 8.12 -8.43
C GLU A 33 -9.29 9.10 -9.15
N ASP A 34 -8.07 9.30 -8.64
CA ASP A 34 -7.09 10.25 -9.19
C ASP A 34 -5.82 9.60 -9.80
N ASP A 35 -5.48 8.36 -9.43
CA ASP A 35 -4.24 7.71 -9.89
C ASP A 35 -4.34 6.17 -9.98
N SER A 36 -4.64 5.66 -11.19
CA SER A 36 -4.66 4.23 -11.48
C SER A 36 -3.30 3.54 -11.27
N HIS A 37 -2.20 4.28 -11.35
CA HIS A 37 -0.86 3.74 -11.10
C HIS A 37 -0.68 3.44 -9.62
N MET A 38 -1.18 4.30 -8.74
CA MET A 38 -1.10 4.09 -7.30
C MET A 38 -1.87 2.85 -6.85
N LEU A 39 -3.06 2.60 -7.42
CA LEU A 39 -3.80 1.35 -7.18
C LEU A 39 -3.00 0.11 -7.60
N MET A 40 -2.31 0.17 -8.74
CA MET A 40 -1.49 -0.94 -9.22
C MET A 40 -0.34 -1.21 -8.25
N ILE A 41 0.37 -0.16 -7.82
CA ILE A 41 1.46 -0.26 -6.83
C ILE A 41 0.95 -0.85 -5.50
N ALA A 42 -0.15 -0.32 -4.97
CA ALA A 42 -0.79 -0.81 -3.75
C ALA A 42 -1.12 -2.30 -3.85
N ARG A 43 -1.73 -2.73 -4.95
CA ARG A 43 -2.11 -4.12 -5.18
C ARG A 43 -0.90 -5.05 -5.30
N VAL A 44 0.12 -4.64 -6.05
CA VAL A 44 1.36 -5.42 -6.21
C VAL A 44 2.03 -5.62 -4.86
N HIS A 45 2.04 -4.60 -3.99
CA HIS A 45 2.62 -4.73 -2.66
C HIS A 45 1.76 -5.56 -1.71
N GLU A 46 0.43 -5.44 -1.72
CA GLU A 46 -0.43 -6.22 -0.81
C GLU A 46 -0.44 -7.72 -1.13
N PHE A 47 -0.41 -8.11 -2.41
CA PHE A 47 -0.60 -9.51 -2.85
C PHE A 47 0.60 -10.13 -3.57
N GLY A 48 1.65 -9.36 -3.85
CA GLY A 48 2.74 -9.80 -4.71
C GLY A 48 2.36 -9.85 -6.19
N MET A 49 3.37 -10.00 -7.07
CA MET A 49 3.15 -10.16 -8.51
C MET A 49 4.35 -10.83 -9.18
N ASP A 50 4.06 -11.79 -10.08
CA ASP A 50 5.05 -12.31 -11.02
C ASP A 50 4.98 -11.55 -12.35
N ILE A 51 6.06 -10.87 -12.68
CA ILE A 51 6.21 -10.12 -13.92
C ILE A 51 6.88 -11.00 -14.95
N LYS A 52 6.24 -11.13 -16.12
CA LYS A 52 6.76 -11.85 -17.29
C LYS A 52 6.78 -10.93 -18.51
N PRO A 53 7.75 -11.08 -19.43
CA PRO A 53 7.81 -10.29 -20.63
C PRO A 53 6.65 -10.64 -21.57
N LYS A 54 6.03 -9.62 -22.19
CA LYS A 54 4.88 -9.81 -23.09
C LYS A 54 5.28 -10.10 -24.55
N GLN A 55 6.36 -9.48 -25.02
CA GLN A 55 6.77 -9.48 -26.43
C GLN A 55 8.21 -9.97 -26.65
N SER A 56 8.98 -10.16 -25.58
CA SER A 56 10.37 -10.60 -25.61
C SER A 56 10.54 -11.90 -24.81
N GLN A 57 11.68 -12.58 -24.99
CA GLN A 57 12.01 -13.75 -24.18
C GLN A 57 12.54 -13.39 -22.77
N TYR A 58 13.00 -12.15 -22.57
CA TYR A 58 13.63 -11.70 -21.33
C TYR A 58 13.17 -10.29 -20.94
N LEU A 59 13.12 -10.03 -19.64
CA LEU A 59 13.03 -8.72 -19.01
C LEU A 59 14.43 -8.16 -18.80
N THR A 60 14.61 -6.88 -19.08
CA THR A 60 15.88 -6.16 -18.89
C THR A 60 15.85 -5.38 -17.58
N ILE A 61 16.59 -5.85 -16.58
CA ILE A 61 16.77 -5.15 -15.31
C ILE A 61 18.04 -4.30 -15.43
N PRO A 62 17.97 -2.96 -15.28
CA PRO A 62 19.16 -2.12 -15.31
C PRO A 62 20.04 -2.41 -14.08
N ALA A 63 21.33 -2.65 -14.30
CA ALA A 63 22.34 -2.83 -13.25
C ALA A 63 23.27 -1.62 -13.10
N HIS A 64 23.28 -0.71 -14.08
CA HIS A 64 24.13 0.47 -14.10
C HIS A 64 23.31 1.76 -13.97
N PRO A 65 23.76 2.79 -13.23
CA PRO A 65 23.01 4.05 -13.04
C PRO A 65 22.59 4.74 -14.35
N LYS A 66 23.42 4.65 -15.40
CA LYS A 66 23.12 5.22 -16.74
C LYS A 66 22.00 4.47 -17.49
N ALA A 67 21.68 3.25 -17.08
CA ALA A 67 20.65 2.40 -17.66
C ALA A 67 19.27 2.59 -17.00
N HIS A 68 19.20 3.28 -15.85
CA HIS A 68 17.93 3.58 -15.19
C HIS A 68 17.03 4.45 -16.07
N GLY A 69 15.78 4.01 -16.26
CA GLY A 69 14.77 4.73 -17.05
C GLY A 69 14.96 4.65 -18.57
N LYS A 70 15.96 3.92 -19.07
CA LYS A 70 16.23 3.75 -20.51
C LYS A 70 16.02 2.31 -20.94
N SER A 71 15.55 2.13 -22.16
CA SER A 71 15.40 0.79 -22.74
C SER A 71 16.75 0.28 -23.24
N ALA A 72 16.98 -1.04 -23.14
CA ALA A 72 18.20 -1.66 -23.65
C ALA A 72 18.45 -1.36 -25.15
N GLY A 73 17.38 -1.22 -25.94
CA GLY A 73 17.47 -0.87 -27.36
C GLY A 73 17.99 0.54 -27.65
N GLU A 74 18.06 1.44 -26.66
CA GLU A 74 18.66 2.78 -26.84
C GLU A 74 20.19 2.73 -26.88
N PHE A 75 20.79 1.65 -26.39
CA PHE A 75 22.23 1.46 -26.36
C PHE A 75 22.65 0.54 -27.51
N LYS A 76 23.31 1.10 -28.52
CA LYS A 76 23.77 0.35 -29.70
C LYS A 76 25.06 -0.45 -29.45
N ASP A 77 25.78 -0.12 -28.39
CA ASP A 77 27.11 -0.67 -28.10
C ASP A 77 27.06 -1.81 -27.06
N LEU A 78 25.87 -2.38 -26.81
CA LEU A 78 25.71 -3.48 -25.86
C LEU A 78 25.89 -4.82 -26.57
N PHE A 79 26.71 -5.68 -25.97
CA PHE A 79 26.85 -7.07 -26.37
C PHE A 79 26.29 -8.02 -25.31
N PHE A 80 25.80 -9.15 -25.78
CA PHE A 80 25.26 -10.21 -24.93
C PHE A 80 26.38 -11.07 -24.37
N ILE A 81 26.38 -11.27 -23.06
CA ILE A 81 27.28 -12.17 -22.35
C ILE A 81 26.44 -13.21 -21.63
N GLU A 82 26.85 -14.47 -21.69
CA GLU A 82 26.36 -15.52 -20.83
C GLU A 82 27.48 -15.90 -19.87
N THR A 83 27.27 -15.68 -18.58
CA THR A 83 28.20 -16.10 -17.52
C THR A 83 28.06 -17.61 -17.32
N ASP A 84 29.12 -18.28 -16.86
CA ASP A 84 29.11 -19.73 -16.54
C ASP A 84 27.99 -20.14 -15.58
N ASP A 85 27.52 -19.21 -14.74
CA ASP A 85 26.36 -19.37 -13.85
C ASP A 85 24.99 -19.38 -14.58
N GLY A 86 24.97 -19.35 -15.91
CA GLY A 86 23.74 -19.28 -16.73
C GLY A 86 23.03 -17.92 -16.69
N SER A 87 23.68 -16.90 -16.13
CA SER A 87 23.19 -15.53 -16.08
C SER A 87 23.42 -14.84 -17.42
N LYS A 88 22.37 -14.23 -17.95
CA LYS A 88 22.38 -13.54 -19.25
C LYS A 88 22.47 -12.04 -19.02
N LEU A 89 23.48 -11.40 -19.59
CA LEU A 89 23.83 -10.01 -19.32
C LEU A 89 23.98 -9.23 -20.63
N LEU A 90 23.67 -7.93 -20.60
CA LEU A 90 24.04 -6.98 -21.63
C LEU A 90 25.10 -6.04 -21.07
N ALA A 91 26.26 -6.02 -21.70
CA ALA A 91 27.41 -5.26 -21.23
C ALA A 91 28.02 -4.41 -22.35
N ARG A 92 28.82 -3.42 -21.94
CA ARG A 92 29.57 -2.52 -22.81
C ARG A 92 31.07 -2.63 -22.50
N GLU A 93 31.89 -2.58 -23.54
CA GLU A 93 33.35 -2.57 -23.42
C GLU A 93 33.83 -1.14 -23.10
N LYS A 94 34.59 -0.96 -22.03
CA LYS A 94 35.11 0.36 -21.61
C LYS A 94 36.63 0.49 -21.75
N GLY A 95 37.34 -0.58 -22.09
CA GLY A 95 38.79 -0.60 -22.33
C GLY A 95 39.36 -2.02 -22.29
N LYS A 96 40.69 -2.17 -22.44
CA LYS A 96 41.39 -3.48 -22.37
C LYS A 96 40.94 -4.26 -21.11
N ASP A 97 40.14 -5.30 -21.31
CA ASP A 97 39.63 -6.25 -20.31
C ASP A 97 38.67 -5.71 -19.23
N GLU A 98 38.09 -4.51 -19.38
CA GLU A 98 37.03 -4.03 -18.48
C GLU A 98 35.65 -4.01 -19.15
N ILE A 99 34.77 -4.90 -18.65
CA ILE A 99 33.38 -5.05 -19.08
C ILE A 99 32.47 -4.35 -18.07
N GLU A 100 31.68 -3.38 -18.52
CA GLU A 100 30.61 -2.77 -17.71
C GLU A 100 29.26 -3.41 -18.03
N VAL A 101 28.64 -4.07 -17.05
CA VAL A 101 27.30 -4.65 -17.19
C VAL A 101 26.24 -3.56 -17.08
N TYR A 102 25.41 -3.38 -18.11
CA TYR A 102 24.34 -2.39 -18.14
C TYR A 102 22.98 -2.99 -17.79
N PHE A 103 22.66 -4.19 -18.28
CA PHE A 103 21.39 -4.86 -18.00
C PHE A 103 21.59 -6.34 -17.67
N VAL A 104 20.77 -6.84 -16.75
CA VAL A 104 20.59 -8.26 -16.47
C VAL A 104 19.32 -8.74 -17.16
N LEU A 105 19.40 -9.86 -17.87
CA LEU A 105 18.28 -10.47 -18.59
C LEU A 105 17.70 -11.62 -17.77
N VAL A 106 16.44 -11.46 -17.33
CA VAL A 106 15.73 -12.49 -16.56
C VAL A 106 14.44 -12.91 -17.26
N LYS A 107 14.03 -14.17 -17.12
CA LYS A 107 12.77 -14.67 -17.72
C LYS A 107 11.53 -14.21 -16.97
N SER A 108 11.66 -13.97 -15.67
CA SER A 108 10.59 -13.49 -14.80
C SER A 108 11.18 -12.80 -13.57
N VAL A 109 10.43 -11.85 -13.03
CA VAL A 109 10.71 -11.24 -11.71
C VAL A 109 9.54 -11.57 -10.81
N SER A 110 9.81 -12.15 -9.64
CA SER A 110 8.80 -12.36 -8.61
C SER A 110 8.92 -11.26 -7.57
N ILE A 111 7.87 -10.46 -7.44
CA ILE A 111 7.75 -9.46 -6.38
C ILE A 111 6.98 -10.12 -5.24
N PRO A 112 7.60 -10.33 -4.07
CA PRO A 112 6.94 -10.99 -2.97
C PRO A 112 5.85 -10.12 -2.36
N GLU A 113 4.85 -10.76 -1.76
CA GLU A 113 3.79 -10.06 -1.03
C GLU A 113 4.34 -9.35 0.21
N ARG A 114 3.79 -8.17 0.48
CA ARG A 114 4.06 -7.34 1.65
C ARG A 114 2.73 -6.85 2.20
N SER A 115 1.89 -7.80 2.60
CA SER A 115 0.57 -7.54 3.18
C SER A 115 0.68 -6.50 4.29
N TYR A 116 0.06 -5.35 4.08
CA TYR A 116 0.03 -4.23 5.01
C TYR A 116 -1.40 -3.88 5.43
N VAL A 117 -2.42 -4.15 4.62
CA VAL A 117 -3.82 -3.93 5.02
C VAL A 117 -4.32 -5.11 5.84
N ARG A 118 -4.23 -6.33 5.29
CA ARG A 118 -4.75 -7.53 5.95
C ARG A 118 -4.02 -7.84 7.25
N SER A 119 -2.69 -7.78 7.23
CA SER A 119 -1.88 -8.00 8.43
C SER A 119 -2.16 -6.96 9.51
N THR A 120 -2.40 -5.69 9.14
CA THR A 120 -2.81 -4.66 10.12
C THR A 120 -4.14 -5.02 10.76
N TYR A 121 -5.13 -5.44 9.96
CA TYR A 121 -6.43 -5.83 10.48
C TYR A 121 -6.30 -6.99 11.48
N ASP A 122 -5.62 -8.07 11.08
CA ASP A 122 -5.44 -9.27 11.91
C ASP A 122 -4.71 -8.95 13.23
N GLU A 123 -3.71 -8.08 13.20
CA GLU A 123 -2.94 -7.68 14.40
C GLU A 123 -3.67 -6.69 15.29
N LYS A 124 -4.50 -5.81 14.71
CA LYS A 124 -5.13 -4.68 15.41
C LYS A 124 -6.61 -4.89 15.71
N GLU A 125 -7.19 -6.04 15.39
CA GLU A 125 -8.62 -6.36 15.59
C GLU A 125 -9.11 -6.03 17.01
N ARG A 126 -8.35 -6.43 18.05
CA ARG A 126 -8.72 -6.14 19.46
C ARG A 126 -8.67 -4.65 19.80
N GLU A 127 -7.67 -3.95 19.29
CA GLU A 127 -7.51 -2.51 19.51
C GLU A 127 -8.62 -1.74 18.78
N LEU A 128 -8.96 -2.18 17.56
CA LEU A 128 -10.07 -1.67 16.78
C LEU A 128 -11.39 -1.84 17.54
N SER A 129 -11.69 -3.03 18.08
CA SER A 129 -12.90 -3.27 18.88
C SER A 129 -12.97 -2.34 20.09
N THR A 130 -11.86 -2.19 20.82
CA THR A 130 -11.76 -1.31 21.99
C THR A 130 -12.00 0.15 21.62
N ASN A 131 -11.47 0.59 20.48
CA ASN A 131 -11.65 1.96 20.00
C ASN A 131 -13.08 2.19 19.50
N MET A 132 -13.70 1.22 18.85
CA MET A 132 -15.11 1.28 18.44
C MET A 132 -16.03 1.44 19.65
N GLU A 133 -15.85 0.66 20.72
CA GLU A 133 -16.65 0.76 21.94
C GLU A 133 -16.60 2.17 22.54
N LYS A 134 -15.39 2.75 22.69
CA LYS A 134 -15.19 4.10 23.22
C LYS A 134 -15.88 5.16 22.36
N VAL A 135 -15.78 5.00 21.05
CA VAL A 135 -16.33 5.94 20.08
C VAL A 135 -17.86 5.85 20.06
N ILE A 136 -18.44 4.64 20.06
CA ILE A 136 -19.89 4.42 20.14
C ILE A 136 -20.44 4.97 21.46
N GLN A 137 -19.75 4.76 22.58
CA GLN A 137 -20.15 5.35 23.87
C GLN A 137 -20.24 6.88 23.79
N GLY A 138 -19.31 7.53 23.07
CA GLY A 138 -19.39 8.97 22.82
C GLY A 138 -20.63 9.41 22.06
N VAL A 139 -21.13 8.58 21.14
CA VAL A 139 -22.38 8.83 20.40
C VAL A 139 -23.59 8.64 21.31
N VAL A 140 -23.60 7.57 22.12
CA VAL A 140 -24.66 7.28 23.10
C VAL A 140 -24.76 8.40 24.14
N ASP A 141 -23.61 8.93 24.58
CA ASP A 141 -23.52 10.08 25.50
C ASP A 141 -23.87 11.43 24.84
N PHE A 142 -24.18 11.45 23.53
CA PHE A 142 -24.39 12.65 22.72
C PHE A 142 -23.22 13.65 22.71
N LYS A 143 -22.00 13.17 22.99
CA LYS A 143 -20.77 13.99 22.98
C LYS A 143 -20.20 14.14 21.57
N ILE A 144 -20.45 13.17 20.70
CA ILE A 144 -20.04 13.20 19.30
C ILE A 144 -21.17 12.69 18.41
N THR A 145 -21.14 13.08 17.14
CA THR A 145 -22.09 12.59 16.13
C THR A 145 -21.67 11.23 15.57
N PRO A 146 -22.60 10.45 14.98
CA PRO A 146 -22.27 9.25 14.21
C PRO A 146 -21.15 9.50 13.18
N GLN A 147 -21.24 10.60 12.43
CA GLN A 147 -20.19 10.96 11.45
C GLN A 147 -18.82 11.12 12.09
N GLN A 148 -18.72 11.87 13.19
CA GLN A 148 -17.45 12.04 13.92
C GLN A 148 -16.93 10.72 14.50
N ALA A 149 -17.81 9.80 14.87
CA ALA A 149 -17.42 8.47 15.30
C ALA A 149 -16.73 7.69 14.16
N TYR A 150 -17.36 7.65 12.99
CA TYR A 150 -16.81 7.05 11.79
C TYR A 150 -15.48 7.69 11.36
N ASP A 151 -15.37 9.02 11.39
CA ASP A 151 -14.14 9.74 11.03
C ASP A 151 -12.99 9.42 11.97
N ARG A 152 -13.25 9.25 13.28
CA ARG A 152 -12.23 8.87 14.27
C ARG A 152 -11.70 7.46 14.02
N ILE A 153 -12.60 6.51 13.74
CA ILE A 153 -12.21 5.12 13.45
C ILE A 153 -11.42 5.07 12.14
N GLY A 154 -11.88 5.78 11.10
CA GLY A 154 -11.19 5.87 9.81
C GLY A 154 -9.78 6.45 9.92
N ALA A 155 -9.63 7.58 10.64
CA ALA A 155 -8.33 8.19 10.89
C ALA A 155 -7.38 7.26 11.66
N TRP A 156 -7.89 6.54 12.66
CA TRP A 156 -7.11 5.56 13.41
C TRP A 156 -6.68 4.38 12.52
N LEU A 157 -7.56 3.84 11.68
CA LEU A 157 -7.23 2.76 10.75
C LEU A 157 -6.16 3.18 9.75
N VAL A 158 -6.27 4.37 9.18
CA VAL A 158 -5.22 4.93 8.30
C VAL A 158 -3.89 5.04 9.04
N SER A 159 -3.90 5.53 10.27
CA SER A 159 -2.69 5.64 11.08
C SER A 159 -2.07 4.27 11.35
N ALA A 160 -2.87 3.27 11.71
CA ALA A 160 -2.41 1.90 11.95
C ALA A 160 -1.78 1.27 10.69
N ILE A 161 -2.41 1.46 9.53
CA ILE A 161 -1.87 0.98 8.24
C ILE A 161 -0.57 1.71 7.89
N GLN A 162 -0.52 3.02 8.09
CA GLN A 162 0.68 3.82 7.84
C GLN A 162 1.85 3.40 8.75
N GLU A 163 1.58 3.10 10.01
CA GLU A 163 2.57 2.53 10.93
C GLU A 163 3.04 1.14 10.48
N LYS A 164 2.13 0.28 10.02
CA LYS A 164 2.48 -1.03 9.48
C LYS A 164 3.39 -0.93 8.27
N ILE A 165 3.08 -0.04 7.32
CA ILE A 165 3.93 0.20 6.15
C ILE A 165 5.33 0.66 6.55
N ARG A 166 5.44 1.51 7.58
CA ARG A 166 6.73 1.95 8.11
C ARG A 166 7.51 0.84 8.80
N SER A 167 6.82 -0.12 9.43
CA SER A 167 7.44 -1.22 10.18
C SER A 167 7.76 -2.45 9.33
N ILE A 168 7.16 -2.62 8.15
CA ILE A 168 7.50 -3.72 7.23
C ILE A 168 8.95 -3.55 6.75
N GLN A 169 9.78 -4.51 7.15
CA GLN A 169 11.18 -4.64 6.69
C GLN A 169 11.41 -5.92 5.88
N SER A 170 10.47 -6.87 5.93
CA SER A 170 10.57 -8.18 5.28
C SER A 170 9.31 -8.48 4.47
N PRO A 171 9.46 -9.11 3.29
CA PRO A 171 10.71 -9.42 2.60
C PRO A 171 11.46 -8.17 2.11
N PRO A 172 12.81 -8.14 2.21
CA PRO A 172 13.62 -6.98 1.84
C PRO A 172 13.51 -6.68 0.34
N ASN A 173 13.93 -5.48 -0.06
CA ASN A 173 14.10 -5.17 -1.48
C ASN A 173 15.19 -6.05 -2.10
N ALA A 174 15.10 -6.30 -3.40
CA ALA A 174 16.23 -6.88 -4.14
C ALA A 174 17.45 -5.97 -4.01
N ASN A 175 18.66 -6.56 -3.90
CA ASN A 175 19.90 -5.81 -3.65
C ASN A 175 20.12 -4.67 -4.66
N THR A 176 19.83 -4.92 -5.94
CA THR A 176 19.90 -3.92 -7.03
C THR A 176 18.95 -2.74 -6.83
N THR A 177 17.81 -2.94 -6.17
CA THR A 177 16.83 -1.89 -5.87
C THR A 177 17.24 -1.08 -4.63
N THR A 178 17.86 -1.70 -3.63
CA THR A 178 18.35 -1.01 -2.43
C THR A 178 19.46 -0.01 -2.75
N GLU A 179 20.39 -0.39 -3.64
CA GLU A 179 21.48 0.49 -4.10
C GLU A 179 20.97 1.67 -4.94
N ALA A 180 19.95 1.46 -5.77
CA ALA A 180 19.33 2.52 -6.57
C ALA A 180 18.50 3.50 -5.72
N LYS A 181 17.89 3.02 -4.64
CA LYS A 181 16.90 3.72 -3.83
C LYS A 181 17.50 4.49 -2.64
N GLY A 182 18.67 4.06 -2.15
CA GLY A 182 19.32 4.66 -0.98
C GLY A 182 18.56 4.45 0.35
N SER A 183 17.45 3.70 0.36
CA SER A 183 16.72 3.32 1.57
C SER A 183 16.39 1.82 1.59
N SER A 184 16.45 1.24 2.78
CA SER A 184 16.17 -0.19 3.01
C SER A 184 14.69 -0.50 3.18
N ASN A 185 13.81 0.51 3.29
CA ASN A 185 12.40 0.28 3.48
C ASN A 185 11.74 -0.18 2.15
N PRO A 186 11.12 -1.37 2.12
CA PRO A 186 10.59 -1.92 0.89
C PRO A 186 9.36 -1.21 0.31
N LEU A 187 8.58 -0.53 1.14
CA LEU A 187 7.32 0.13 0.77
C LEU A 187 7.40 1.65 0.77
N VAL A 188 8.45 2.22 1.37
CA VAL A 188 8.68 3.67 1.41
C VAL A 188 9.78 4.04 0.43
N ASP A 189 9.39 4.45 -0.77
CA ASP A 189 10.30 5.04 -1.77
C ASP A 189 10.21 6.56 -1.77
N THR A 190 9.11 7.08 -2.31
CA THR A 190 8.78 8.51 -2.34
C THR A 190 7.80 8.90 -1.24
N GLY A 191 7.35 7.95 -0.42
CA GLY A 191 6.26 8.13 0.54
C GLY A 191 4.86 8.23 -0.09
N ARG A 192 4.74 8.17 -1.43
CA ARG A 192 3.46 8.33 -2.14
C ARG A 192 2.43 7.26 -1.75
N LEU A 193 2.84 6.00 -1.63
CA LEU A 193 1.93 4.92 -1.19
C LEU A 193 1.38 5.22 0.22
N LEU A 194 2.25 5.64 1.14
CA LEU A 194 1.86 6.00 2.50
C LEU A 194 0.83 7.15 2.54
N GLN A 195 1.06 8.17 1.71
CA GLN A 195 0.18 9.34 1.58
C GLN A 195 -1.13 9.03 0.86
N SER A 196 -1.14 7.99 0.01
CA SER A 196 -2.33 7.59 -0.76
C SER A 196 -3.36 6.81 0.06
N ILE A 197 -3.00 6.36 1.26
CA ILE A 197 -3.93 5.66 2.16
C ILE A 197 -4.85 6.68 2.81
N THR A 198 -6.15 6.49 2.60
CA THR A 198 -7.19 7.34 3.16
C THR A 198 -8.42 6.49 3.50
N TRP A 199 -9.46 7.13 4.04
CA TRP A 199 -10.75 6.49 4.32
C TRP A 199 -11.90 7.29 3.71
N LYS A 200 -13.01 6.60 3.47
CA LYS A 200 -14.29 7.19 3.07
C LYS A 200 -15.38 6.63 3.96
N VAL A 201 -16.28 7.52 4.39
CA VAL A 201 -17.48 7.13 5.10
C VAL A 201 -18.63 7.12 4.10
N VAL A 202 -19.16 5.93 3.83
CA VAL A 202 -20.23 5.71 2.87
C VAL A 202 -21.52 5.35 3.60
N ARG A 203 -22.66 5.69 2.99
CA ARG A 203 -23.98 5.32 3.50
C ARG A 203 -24.55 4.19 2.66
N GLU A 204 -25.11 3.19 3.33
CA GLU A 204 -25.86 2.08 2.73
C GLU A 204 -27.37 2.29 2.89
#